data_AF-A0A7R8UW07-F1
#
_entry.id   AF-A0A7R8UW07-F1
#
_cell.length_a   1.000
_cell.length_b   1.000
_cell.length_c   1.000
_cell.angle_alpha   90.00
_cell.angle_beta   90.00
_cell.angle_gamma   90.00
#
_symmetry.space_group_name_H-M   'P 1'
#
loop_
_entity.id
_entity.type
_entity.pdbx_description
1 polymer ?
#
loop_
_entity_poly.entity_id
_entity_poly.type
_entity_poly.pdbx_seq_one_letter_code
_entity_poly.pdbx_strand_id
1 'polypeptide(L)'
;MSQLVTRCLSAFRRQLLLNATTPIRIATASKSNPAYEHDGKTRVSILNKELDLGLMINNFSQVGFRLNNEMVIVGPMAIFPRSALSWNVGSMDDINEDSLSLFYTLEPKIDILVLGIGDQKVTPKFSRKIIEFMRKYRINVEVLSTEQACATFNFLNAESRMVAAALIPPLHISYNENDLLQTKLRQKELYHTDDF
;
A
#
# COMPACT_ATOMS: atom_id res chain seq x y z
N MET A 1 25.76 -20.29 7.44
CA MET A 1 24.31 -20.08 7.17
C MET A 1 24.08 -18.89 6.24
N SER A 2 24.67 -18.87 5.04
CA SER A 2 24.70 -17.67 4.18
C SER A 2 24.40 -17.94 2.70
N GLN A 3 23.84 -19.10 2.34
CA GLN A 3 23.64 -19.47 0.93
C GLN A 3 22.17 -19.59 0.50
N LEU A 4 21.20 -19.58 1.42
CA LEU A 4 19.77 -19.67 1.04
C LEU A 4 19.16 -18.32 0.63
N VAL A 5 19.58 -17.21 1.24
CA VAL A 5 19.01 -15.87 0.99
C VAL A 5 19.40 -15.36 -0.42
N THR A 6 20.57 -15.74 -0.94
CA THR A 6 21.06 -15.30 -2.26
C THR A 6 20.27 -15.92 -3.42
N ARG A 7 19.60 -17.06 -3.24
CA ARG A 7 18.85 -17.70 -4.34
C ARG A 7 17.48 -17.05 -4.60
N CYS A 8 16.81 -16.51 -3.57
CA CYS A 8 15.54 -15.78 -3.74
C CYS A 8 15.71 -14.42 -4.45
N LEU A 9 16.82 -13.71 -4.21
CA LEU A 9 17.11 -12.42 -4.87
C LEU A 9 17.37 -12.55 -6.38
N SER A 10 17.85 -13.72 -6.84
CA SER A 10 18.11 -13.97 -8.27
C SER A 10 16.84 -14.21 -9.11
N ALA A 11 15.75 -14.67 -8.48
CA ALA A 11 14.48 -14.93 -9.16
C ALA A 11 13.68 -13.64 -9.40
N PHE A 12 13.81 -12.63 -8.53
CA PHE A 12 13.08 -11.36 -8.66
C PHE A 12 13.70 -10.41 -9.71
N ARG A 13 15.01 -10.55 -10.00
CA ARG A 13 15.72 -9.70 -10.98
C ARG A 13 15.47 -10.09 -12.44
N ARG A 14 14.85 -11.25 -12.73
CA ARG A 14 14.63 -11.74 -14.11
C ARG A 14 13.27 -11.39 -14.71
N GLN A 15 12.33 -10.84 -13.96
CA GLN A 15 10.97 -10.55 -14.48
C GLN A 15 10.81 -9.11 -15.04
N LEU A 16 11.88 -8.31 -15.13
CA LEU A 16 11.80 -6.88 -15.50
C LEU A 16 12.61 -6.49 -16.75
N LEU A 17 13.08 -7.46 -17.54
CA LEU A 17 13.85 -7.18 -18.78
C LEU A 17 13.39 -8.02 -19.98
N LEU A 18 12.08 -8.08 -20.24
CA LEU A 18 11.56 -8.51 -21.54
C LEU A 18 10.40 -7.59 -21.93
N ASN A 19 10.76 -6.47 -22.57
CA ASN A 19 9.98 -5.77 -23.60
C ASN A 19 10.84 -4.65 -24.19
N ALA A 20 11.87 -5.05 -24.93
CA ALA A 20 12.57 -4.19 -25.86
C ALA A 20 12.08 -4.53 -27.27
N THR A 21 11.15 -3.74 -27.80
CA THR A 21 10.77 -3.79 -29.22
C THR A 21 10.61 -2.38 -29.78
N THR A 22 11.64 -2.00 -30.55
CA THR A 22 11.68 -1.10 -31.72
C THR A 22 11.26 0.38 -31.58
N PRO A 23 12.13 1.34 -31.98
CA PRO A 23 11.70 2.72 -32.19
C PRO A 23 10.99 2.86 -33.54
N ILE A 24 9.73 3.29 -33.53
CA ILE A 24 9.02 3.72 -34.74
C ILE A 24 9.55 5.11 -35.10
N ARG A 25 10.39 5.20 -36.14
CA ARG A 25 10.71 6.45 -36.82
C ARG A 25 9.56 6.82 -37.75
N ILE A 26 8.83 7.90 -37.43
CA ILE A 26 7.94 8.56 -38.38
C ILE A 26 8.69 9.80 -38.88
N ALA A 27 9.21 9.72 -40.11
CA ALA A 27 9.67 10.86 -40.86
C ALA A 27 8.49 11.44 -41.65
N THR A 28 8.13 12.69 -41.38
CA THR A 28 7.34 13.50 -42.31
C THR A 28 8.02 14.86 -42.43
N ALA A 29 8.73 15.05 -43.54
CA ALA A 29 9.16 16.36 -43.99
C ALA A 29 8.04 16.97 -44.84
N SER A 30 7.58 18.18 -44.52
CA SER A 30 7.62 19.32 -45.45
C SER A 30 6.90 20.57 -44.94
N LYS A 31 7.66 21.67 -45.09
CA LYS A 31 7.31 23.07 -45.39
C LYS A 31 6.52 23.93 -44.38
N SER A 32 7.22 25.01 -44.05
CA SER A 32 6.89 26.23 -43.32
C SER A 32 5.65 26.99 -43.78
N ASN A 33 4.92 27.59 -42.84
CA ASN A 33 4.90 29.05 -42.70
C ASN A 33 4.42 29.48 -41.29
N PRO A 34 4.98 30.55 -40.68
CA PRO A 34 4.59 31.01 -39.35
C PRO A 34 3.46 32.03 -39.45
N ALA A 35 2.37 31.85 -38.71
CA ALA A 35 1.47 32.94 -38.37
C ALA A 35 0.52 32.52 -37.24
N TYR A 36 0.42 33.39 -36.23
CA TYR A 36 -0.58 33.45 -35.18
C TYR A 36 -0.34 32.59 -33.91
N GLU A 37 0.44 33.16 -32.98
CA GLU A 37 0.23 32.95 -31.54
C GLU A 37 -0.98 33.80 -31.10
N HIS A 38 -2.08 33.16 -30.74
CA HIS A 38 -3.13 33.79 -29.93
C HIS A 38 -3.72 32.77 -28.94
N ASP A 39 -3.54 33.13 -27.67
CA ASP A 39 -4.29 32.87 -26.44
C ASP A 39 -5.24 31.66 -26.35
N GLY A 40 -5.07 30.90 -25.26
CA GLY A 40 -6.25 30.41 -24.53
C GLY A 40 -6.56 28.93 -24.60
N LYS A 41 -5.68 28.08 -25.15
CA LYS A 41 -5.86 26.62 -25.01
C LYS A 41 -5.12 26.12 -23.78
N THR A 42 -5.75 26.26 -22.62
CA THR A 42 -5.39 25.50 -21.42
C THR A 42 -5.42 24.03 -21.81
N ARG A 43 -4.25 23.42 -22.03
CA ARG A 43 -4.12 21.98 -22.15
C ARG A 43 -4.42 21.40 -20.78
N VAL A 44 -5.69 21.10 -20.52
CA VAL A 44 -6.07 20.27 -19.38
C VAL A 44 -5.63 18.85 -19.75
N SER A 45 -4.41 18.50 -19.38
CA SER A 45 -4.06 17.09 -19.28
C SER A 45 -4.86 16.55 -18.09
N ILE A 46 -6.05 16.01 -18.37
CA ILE A 46 -6.75 15.12 -17.44
C ILE A 46 -5.93 13.83 -17.42
N LEU A 47 -4.73 13.92 -16.84
CA LEU A 47 -3.91 12.78 -16.48
C LEU A 47 -4.59 12.19 -15.26
N ASN A 48 -5.07 10.97 -15.41
CA ASN A 48 -5.68 10.23 -14.33
C ASN A 48 -4.65 10.08 -13.19
N LYS A 49 -4.75 10.94 -12.16
CA LYS A 49 -3.88 10.94 -10.97
C LYS A 49 -4.00 9.64 -10.16
N GLU A 50 -5.02 8.82 -10.45
CA GLU A 50 -5.28 7.57 -9.72
C GLU A 50 -4.19 6.51 -9.90
N LEU A 51 -3.43 6.54 -10.99
CA LEU A 51 -2.34 5.58 -11.22
C LEU A 51 -1.06 5.86 -10.39
N ASP A 52 -0.93 7.04 -9.79
CA ASP A 52 0.29 7.44 -9.05
C ASP A 52 0.21 7.20 -7.54
N LEU A 53 -1.00 6.98 -6.99
CA LEU A 53 -1.21 6.85 -5.54
C LEU A 53 -0.81 5.46 -5.00
N GLY A 54 -0.55 4.48 -5.87
CA GLY A 54 -0.15 3.13 -5.44
C GLY A 54 -1.29 2.29 -4.82
N LEU A 55 -0.92 1.23 -4.11
CA LEU A 55 -1.86 0.36 -3.41
C LEU A 55 -2.40 1.06 -2.16
N MET A 56 -3.72 1.05 -2.01
CA MET A 56 -4.43 1.59 -0.85
C MET A 56 -5.26 0.50 -0.19
N ILE A 57 -5.48 0.63 1.11
CA ILE A 57 -6.31 -0.29 1.88
C ILE A 57 -7.73 0.28 1.92
N ASN A 58 -8.67 -0.42 1.29
CA ASN A 58 -10.07 -0.01 1.24
C ASN A 58 -10.84 -0.49 2.46
N ASN A 59 -10.62 -1.75 2.85
CA ASN A 59 -11.37 -2.37 3.92
C ASN A 59 -10.54 -3.46 4.61
N PHE A 60 -10.89 -3.77 5.86
CA PHE A 60 -10.34 -4.91 6.58
C PHE A 60 -11.48 -5.73 7.20
N SER A 61 -11.14 -6.95 7.61
CA SER A 61 -12.00 -7.88 8.32
C SER A 61 -11.16 -8.68 9.32
N GLN A 62 -11.79 -9.56 10.09
CA GLN A 62 -11.06 -10.49 10.98
C GLN A 62 -10.21 -11.50 10.19
N VAL A 63 -10.49 -11.66 8.90
CA VAL A 63 -9.81 -12.62 8.03
C VAL A 63 -8.65 -11.96 7.28
N GLY A 64 -8.63 -10.64 7.10
CA GLY A 64 -7.60 -9.97 6.30
C GLY A 64 -8.05 -8.65 5.69
N PHE A 65 -7.43 -8.27 4.58
CA PHE A 65 -7.49 -6.92 4.00
C PHE A 65 -7.94 -6.94 2.54
N ARG A 66 -8.70 -5.92 2.14
CA ARG A 66 -9.08 -5.63 0.75
C ARG A 66 -8.43 -4.33 0.30
N LEU A 67 -7.78 -4.38 -0.86
CA LEU A 67 -7.09 -3.24 -1.44
C LEU A 67 -7.94 -2.55 -2.53
N ASN A 68 -7.51 -1.37 -2.96
CA ASN A 68 -8.15 -0.56 -4.00
C ASN A 68 -8.19 -1.21 -5.41
N ASN A 69 -7.39 -2.23 -5.65
CA ASN A 69 -7.37 -2.99 -6.90
C ASN A 69 -8.17 -4.30 -6.82
N GLU A 70 -9.10 -4.41 -5.86
CA GLU A 70 -9.90 -5.60 -5.56
C GLU A 70 -9.11 -6.84 -5.08
N MET A 71 -7.78 -6.71 -4.88
CA MET A 71 -6.99 -7.79 -4.30
C MET A 71 -7.36 -7.98 -2.82
N VAL A 72 -7.53 -9.25 -2.43
CA VAL A 72 -7.80 -9.65 -1.06
C VAL A 72 -6.61 -10.43 -0.52
N ILE A 73 -6.04 -9.95 0.59
CA ILE A 73 -4.97 -10.62 1.31
C ILE A 73 -5.56 -11.22 2.58
N VAL A 74 -5.46 -12.55 2.71
CA VAL A 74 -5.91 -13.28 3.88
C VAL A 74 -4.78 -13.33 4.91
N GLY A 75 -5.10 -13.01 6.15
CA GLY A 75 -4.18 -12.99 7.28
C GLY A 75 -3.37 -11.69 7.39
N PRO A 76 -2.27 -11.73 8.15
CA PRO A 76 -1.35 -10.60 8.28
C PRO A 76 -0.69 -10.24 6.96
N MET A 77 -0.47 -8.94 6.76
CA MET A 77 -0.05 -8.36 5.48
C MET A 77 1.11 -7.37 5.68
N ALA A 78 2.11 -7.46 4.81
CA ALA A 78 3.10 -6.43 4.59
C ALA A 78 2.74 -5.70 3.29
N ILE A 79 2.50 -4.39 3.36
CA ILE A 79 2.11 -3.57 2.21
C ILE A 79 3.11 -2.43 1.99
N PHE A 80 3.39 -2.19 0.72
CA PHE A 80 4.25 -1.15 0.17
C PHE A 80 3.44 -0.38 -0.88
N PRO A 81 3.92 0.79 -1.34
CA PRO A 81 3.18 1.61 -2.30
C PRO A 81 2.82 0.87 -3.59
N ARG A 82 3.58 -0.17 -3.96
CA ARG A 82 3.38 -0.90 -5.22
C ARG A 82 3.23 -2.41 -5.08
N SER A 83 3.29 -2.94 -3.86
CA SER A 83 3.23 -4.38 -3.63
C SER A 83 2.62 -4.71 -2.27
N ALA A 84 1.97 -5.86 -2.18
CA ALA A 84 1.50 -6.42 -0.93
C ALA A 84 1.91 -7.88 -0.85
N LEU A 85 2.25 -8.33 0.35
CA LEU A 85 2.79 -9.65 0.64
C LEU A 85 2.12 -10.19 1.91
N SER A 86 1.97 -11.51 2.00
CA SER A 86 1.60 -12.13 3.28
C SER A 86 2.75 -11.99 4.26
N TRP A 87 2.44 -11.62 5.49
CA TRP A 87 3.42 -11.46 6.56
C TRP A 87 3.31 -12.61 7.56
N ASN A 88 4.41 -13.32 7.77
CA ASN A 88 4.43 -14.57 8.53
C ASN A 88 4.53 -14.32 10.05
N VAL A 89 3.45 -13.82 10.65
CA VAL A 89 3.33 -13.48 12.07
C VAL A 89 1.93 -13.85 12.55
N GLY A 90 1.78 -14.73 13.54
CA GLY A 90 0.45 -15.13 14.02
C GLY A 90 -0.16 -14.13 15.00
N SER A 91 0.68 -13.47 15.78
CA SER A 91 0.28 -12.58 16.86
C SER A 91 1.33 -11.50 17.13
N MET A 92 1.03 -10.58 18.06
CA MET A 92 1.96 -9.53 18.47
C MET A 92 3.27 -10.09 19.05
N ASP A 93 3.24 -11.27 19.67
CA ASP A 93 4.41 -11.91 20.29
C ASP A 93 5.39 -12.48 19.26
N ASP A 94 4.91 -12.77 18.05
CA ASP A 94 5.74 -13.27 16.95
C ASP A 94 6.54 -12.16 16.26
N ILE A 95 6.30 -10.90 16.62
CA ILE A 95 6.98 -9.73 16.06
C ILE A 95 8.39 -9.61 16.66
N ASN A 96 9.37 -9.96 15.83
CA ASN A 96 10.80 -9.93 16.14
C ASN A 96 11.63 -9.42 14.95
N GLU A 97 12.95 -9.40 15.13
CA GLU A 97 13.91 -8.89 14.14
C GLU A 97 13.80 -9.61 12.79
N ASP A 98 13.67 -10.94 12.81
CA ASP A 98 13.55 -11.76 11.60
C ASP A 98 12.22 -11.49 10.88
N SER A 99 11.11 -11.35 11.62
CA SER A 99 9.81 -11.02 11.06
C SER A 99 9.79 -9.64 10.38
N LEU A 100 10.63 -8.71 10.83
CA LEU A 100 10.74 -7.35 10.30
C LEU A 100 11.82 -7.21 9.22
N SER A 101 12.57 -8.28 8.94
CA SER A 101 13.71 -8.27 8.01
C SER A 101 13.37 -7.80 6.60
N LEU A 102 12.17 -8.12 6.15
CA LEU A 102 11.64 -7.68 4.86
C LEU A 102 11.71 -6.15 4.70
N PHE A 103 11.40 -5.40 5.75
CA PHE A 103 11.22 -3.94 5.67
C PHE A 103 12.53 -3.16 5.56
N TYR A 104 13.64 -3.70 6.10
CA TYR A 104 14.94 -3.05 6.02
C TYR A 104 15.88 -3.65 4.94
N THR A 105 15.47 -4.75 4.31
CA THR A 105 16.27 -5.44 3.27
C THR A 105 15.87 -5.00 1.86
N LEU A 106 14.63 -4.56 1.67
CA LEU A 106 14.13 -4.16 0.35
C LEU A 106 14.61 -2.77 -0.07
N GLU A 107 14.77 -2.62 -1.39
CA GLU A 107 15.02 -1.34 -2.05
C GLU A 107 13.80 -0.97 -2.92
N PRO A 108 13.42 0.32 -3.00
CA PRO A 108 14.00 1.46 -2.28
C PRO A 108 13.76 1.41 -0.77
N LYS A 109 14.72 1.93 0.00
CA LYS A 109 14.60 2.04 1.46
C LYS A 109 13.34 2.82 1.88
N ILE A 110 12.65 2.30 2.89
CA ILE A 110 11.50 2.98 3.51
C ILE A 110 11.95 3.98 4.59
N ASP A 111 11.20 5.07 4.74
CA ASP A 111 11.43 6.08 5.78
C ASP A 111 10.58 5.81 7.01
N ILE A 112 9.35 5.33 6.80
CA ILE A 112 8.36 5.07 7.86
C ILE A 112 7.78 3.66 7.68
N LEU A 113 7.76 2.90 8.78
CA LEU A 113 7.00 1.67 8.92
C LEU A 113 5.82 1.89 9.87
N VAL A 114 4.61 1.67 9.37
CA VAL A 114 3.40 1.66 10.21
C VAL A 114 3.11 0.22 10.62
N LEU A 115 3.13 -0.06 11.91
CA LEU A 115 2.89 -1.39 12.48
C LEU A 115 1.50 -1.44 13.12
N GLY A 116 0.56 -2.14 12.48
CA GLY A 116 -0.79 -2.40 12.97
C GLY A 116 -0.87 -3.73 13.72
N ILE A 117 -1.11 -3.70 15.03
CA ILE A 117 -1.08 -4.90 15.90
C ILE A 117 -2.46 -5.52 16.18
N GLY A 118 -3.44 -5.27 15.31
CA GLY A 118 -4.84 -5.68 15.50
C GLY A 118 -5.61 -4.70 16.39
N ASP A 119 -6.47 -5.27 17.24
CA ASP A 119 -7.28 -4.61 18.27
C ASP A 119 -6.66 -4.70 19.67
N GLN A 120 -5.42 -5.20 19.76
CA GLN A 120 -4.70 -5.36 21.02
C GLN A 120 -4.18 -4.02 21.55
N LYS A 121 -4.08 -3.91 22.89
CA LYS A 121 -3.52 -2.72 23.53
C LYS A 121 -2.00 -2.65 23.35
N VAL A 122 -1.53 -1.59 22.70
CA VAL A 122 -0.10 -1.32 22.55
C VAL A 122 0.53 -1.08 23.91
N THR A 123 1.51 -1.91 24.29
CA THR A 123 2.27 -1.71 25.53
C THR A 123 3.50 -0.83 25.27
N PRO A 124 3.80 0.20 26.10
CA PRO A 124 4.96 1.07 25.89
C PRO A 124 6.32 0.37 25.85
N LYS A 125 6.44 -0.81 26.48
CA LYS A 125 7.65 -1.65 26.41
C LYS A 125 7.84 -2.26 25.02
N PHE A 126 6.75 -2.74 24.42
CA PHE A 126 6.78 -3.34 23.09
C PHE A 126 7.13 -2.30 22.03
N SER A 127 6.43 -1.16 22.02
CA SER A 127 6.69 -0.10 21.04
C SER A 127 8.13 0.39 21.10
N ARG A 128 8.66 0.66 22.30
CA ARG A 128 10.07 1.06 22.48
C ARG A 128 11.04 0.03 21.92
N LYS A 129 10.83 -1.26 22.20
CA LYS A 129 11.70 -2.34 21.67
C LYS A 129 11.77 -2.32 20.15
N ILE A 130 10.61 -2.22 19.47
CA ILE A 130 10.55 -2.21 18.00
C ILE A 130 11.18 -0.94 17.42
N ILE A 131 10.87 0.23 18.01
CA ILE A 131 11.41 1.52 17.56
C ILE A 131 12.94 1.53 17.70
N GLU A 132 13.48 1.08 18.84
CA GLU A 132 14.93 1.03 19.08
C GLU A 132 15.64 0.10 18.09
N PHE A 133 15.02 -1.04 17.76
CA PHE A 133 15.54 -1.98 16.77
C PHE A 133 15.59 -1.34 15.36
N MET A 134 14.46 -0.80 14.89
CA MET A 134 14.35 -0.23 13.54
C MET A 134 15.16 1.06 13.35
N ARG A 135 15.44 1.78 14.44
CA ARG A 135 16.33 2.95 14.42
C ARG A 135 17.73 2.63 13.90
N LYS A 136 18.24 1.41 14.12
CA LYS A 136 19.54 0.96 13.57
C LYS A 136 19.57 1.02 12.04
N TYR A 137 18.41 0.81 11.40
CA TYR A 137 18.23 0.88 9.97
C TYR A 137 17.77 2.26 9.49
N ARG A 138 17.68 3.26 10.38
CA ARG A 138 17.11 4.60 10.13
C ARG A 138 15.70 4.56 9.55
N ILE A 139 14.86 3.67 10.07
CA ILE A 139 13.44 3.58 9.74
C ILE A 139 12.65 4.02 10.96
N ASN A 140 11.77 5.00 10.79
CA ASN A 140 10.86 5.43 11.85
C ASN A 140 9.69 4.45 11.94
N VAL A 141 9.23 4.14 13.15
CA VAL A 141 8.12 3.19 13.35
C VAL A 141 7.00 3.84 14.12
N GLU A 142 5.77 3.68 13.62
CA GLU A 142 4.54 4.02 14.33
C GLU A 142 3.79 2.73 14.67
N VAL A 143 3.54 2.47 15.95
CA VAL A 143 2.81 1.28 16.39
C VAL A 143 1.40 1.69 16.77
N LEU A 144 0.41 1.18 16.03
CA LEU A 144 -0.99 1.62 16.08
C LEU A 144 -1.94 0.42 16.11
N SER A 145 -3.23 0.67 16.38
CA SER A 145 -4.27 -0.32 16.06
C SER A 145 -4.37 -0.50 14.55
N THR A 146 -4.87 -1.65 14.09
CA THR A 146 -4.95 -1.92 12.65
C THR A 146 -5.81 -0.91 11.90
N GLU A 147 -6.91 -0.44 12.50
CA GLU A 147 -7.76 0.60 11.92
C GLU A 147 -6.98 1.90 11.69
N GLN A 148 -6.28 2.38 12.73
CA GLN A 148 -5.47 3.60 12.65
C GLN A 148 -4.30 3.41 11.69
N ALA A 149 -3.64 2.26 11.72
CA ALA A 149 -2.52 1.92 10.85
C ALA A 149 -2.92 1.95 9.36
N CYS A 150 -4.11 1.43 9.02
CA CYS A 150 -4.62 1.48 7.65
C CYS A 150 -4.80 2.93 7.18
N ALA A 151 -5.40 3.78 8.00
CA ALA A 151 -5.60 5.19 7.69
C ALA A 151 -4.26 5.94 7.55
N THR A 152 -3.33 5.74 8.48
CA THR A 152 -2.00 6.36 8.47
C THR A 152 -1.20 5.92 7.24
N PHE A 153 -1.22 4.63 6.90
CA PHE A 153 -0.56 4.14 5.69
C PHE A 153 -1.13 4.81 4.44
N ASN A 154 -2.45 4.81 4.27
CA ASN A 154 -3.10 5.43 3.10
C ASN A 154 -2.76 6.92 2.99
N PHE A 155 -2.76 7.65 4.11
CA PHE A 155 -2.40 9.07 4.15
C PHE A 155 -0.95 9.31 3.72
N LEU A 156 0.00 8.63 4.35
CA LEU A 156 1.44 8.77 4.03
C LEU A 156 1.76 8.31 2.60
N ASN A 157 1.07 7.28 2.13
CA ASN A 157 1.23 6.77 0.77
C ASN A 157 0.66 7.76 -0.26
N ALA A 158 -0.47 8.42 0.05
CA ALA A 158 -1.03 9.47 -0.80
C ALA A 158 -0.13 10.71 -0.88
N GLU A 159 0.62 11.00 0.19
CA GLU A 159 1.68 12.03 0.20
C GLU A 159 2.94 11.63 -0.60
N SER A 160 2.93 10.48 -1.29
CA SER A 160 4.08 9.96 -2.05
C SER A 160 5.34 9.76 -1.19
N ARG A 161 5.17 9.44 0.10
CA ARG A 161 6.29 9.12 0.99
C ARG A 161 6.70 7.66 0.84
N MET A 162 7.96 7.37 1.16
CA MET A 162 8.47 6.00 1.21
C MET A 162 7.98 5.31 2.49
N VAL A 163 6.71 4.91 2.50
CA VAL A 163 6.04 4.25 3.63
C VAL A 163 5.82 2.76 3.34
N ALA A 164 5.91 1.93 4.38
CA ALA A 164 5.38 0.58 4.36
C ALA A 164 4.49 0.36 5.59
N ALA A 165 3.62 -0.65 5.53
CA ALA A 165 2.88 -1.09 6.71
C ALA A 165 2.97 -2.61 6.90
N ALA A 166 3.01 -3.01 8.16
CA ALA A 166 2.92 -4.40 8.62
C ALA A 166 1.65 -4.50 9.47
N LEU A 167 0.67 -5.28 9.02
CA LEU A 167 -0.69 -5.25 9.57
C LEU A 167 -1.13 -6.65 9.98
N ILE A 168 -1.62 -6.78 11.21
CA ILE A 168 -2.33 -7.98 11.71
C ILE A 168 -3.83 -7.69 11.63
N PRO A 169 -4.67 -8.56 11.05
CA PRO A 169 -6.12 -8.37 11.09
C PRO A 169 -6.61 -8.36 12.55
N PRO A 170 -7.57 -7.49 12.92
CA PRO A 170 -8.08 -7.46 14.28
C PRO A 170 -8.90 -8.72 14.58
N LEU A 171 -8.91 -9.15 15.83
CA LEU A 171 -9.73 -10.29 16.27
C LEU A 171 -11.20 -9.88 16.40
N HIS A 172 -11.46 -8.63 16.80
CA HIS A 172 -12.81 -8.09 16.91
C HIS A 172 -12.96 -6.83 16.05
N ILE A 173 -14.11 -6.71 15.40
CA ILE A 173 -14.49 -5.51 14.65
C ILE A 173 -15.60 -4.82 15.42
N SER A 174 -15.35 -3.58 15.84
CA SER A 174 -16.41 -2.70 16.33
C SER A 174 -16.96 -1.92 15.15
N TYR A 175 -18.27 -1.99 14.92
CA TYR A 175 -18.93 -1.17 13.91
C TYR A 175 -19.36 0.15 14.55
N ASN A 176 -19.02 1.27 13.91
CA ASN A 176 -19.57 2.57 14.31
C ASN A 176 -20.97 2.77 13.69
N GLU A 177 -21.72 3.75 14.20
CA GLU A 177 -23.08 4.05 13.71
C GLU A 177 -23.11 4.44 12.21
N ASN A 178 -22.10 5.16 11.73
CA ASN A 178 -21.96 5.51 10.32
C ASN A 178 -21.75 4.27 9.44
N ASP A 179 -20.98 3.28 9.88
CA ASP A 179 -20.75 2.02 9.14
C ASP A 179 -22.07 1.25 8.97
N LEU A 180 -22.85 1.20 10.06
CA LEU A 180 -24.20 0.62 10.08
C LEU A 180 -25.15 1.37 9.16
N LEU A 181 -25.13 2.71 9.18
CA LEU A 181 -25.96 3.56 8.33
C LEU A 181 -25.61 3.38 6.85
N GLN A 182 -24.32 3.40 6.49
CA GLN A 182 -23.90 3.18 5.11
C GLN A 182 -24.29 1.79 4.59
N THR A 183 -24.17 0.77 5.43
CA THR A 183 -24.61 -0.58 5.08
C THR A 183 -26.12 -0.61 4.80
N LYS A 184 -26.94 0.04 5.64
CA LYS A 184 -28.39 0.15 5.44
C LYS A 184 -28.74 0.92 4.17
N LEU A 185 -28.04 2.02 3.88
CA LEU A 185 -28.25 2.81 2.66
C LEU A 185 -27.92 2.00 1.40
N ARG A 186 -26.76 1.34 1.37
CA ARG A 186 -26.37 0.44 0.26
C ARG A 186 -27.38 -0.69 0.08
N GLN A 187 -27.85 -1.28 1.18
CA GLN A 187 -28.86 -2.32 1.13
C GLN A 187 -30.15 -1.80 0.50
N LYS A 188 -30.60 -0.60 0.91
CA LYS A 188 -31.80 0.05 0.35
C LYS A 188 -31.67 0.32 -1.15
N GLU A 189 -30.50 0.76 -1.63
CA GLU A 189 -30.24 0.98 -3.07
C GLU A 189 -30.29 -0.33 -3.86
N LEU A 190 -29.74 -1.43 -3.32
CA LEU A 190 -29.72 -2.72 -4.00
C LEU A 190 -31.11 -3.36 -4.16
N TYR A 191 -32.04 -3.07 -3.27
CA TYR A 191 -33.40 -3.64 -3.29
C TYR A 191 -34.48 -2.67 -3.80
N HIS A 192 -34.15 -1.41 -4.08
CA HIS A 192 -35.00 -0.53 -4.88
C HIS A 192 -34.58 -0.61 -6.36
N THR A 193 -35.01 -1.67 -7.02
CA THR A 193 -35.10 -1.71 -8.48
C THR A 193 -36.57 -1.61 -8.86
N ASP A 194 -36.94 -0.45 -9.40
CA ASP A 194 -38.11 -0.13 -10.21
C ASP A 194 -39.48 -0.70 -9.76
N ASP A 195 -40.12 -0.04 -8.79
CA ASP A 195 -41.59 0.01 -8.75
C ASP A 195 -42.07 0.91 -9.92
N PHE A 196 -42.45 0.29 -11.05
CA PHE A 196 -43.25 0.92 -12.12
C PHE A 196 -44.73 1.03 -11.72
#